data_AF-A0A3G1KWR4-F1
#
_entry.id   AF-A0A3G1KWR4-F1
#
_cell.length_a   1.000
_cell.length_b   1.000
_cell.length_c   1.000
_cell.angle_alpha   90.00
_cell.angle_beta   90.00
_cell.angle_gamma   90.00
#
_symmetry.space_group_name_H-M   'P 1'
#
loop_
_entity.id
_entity.type
_entity.pdbx_description
1 polymer ?
#
loop_
_entity_poly.entity_id
_entity_poly.type
_entity_poly.pdbx_seq_one_letter_code
_entity_poly.pdbx_strand_id
1 'polypeptide(L)'
;MIFFTLFKRILAVLALIALILVVYLLWARPYQLNWGATDQERKQTMPGDQLEPQPEFFATRAITISGTPEEIWPWLIQMGYCRAGYYGYDILENQGSPRGIRSADRILPEFQQFKAGDEVPISPIARMVFYAIEPNRYLIWTGTNHQGSFLWALYPVDKSHTRLVSRIRWSFHWTQPSLLMLDFFTEFTDYLAVREILHGVKGRVEDQIEPMAKQNTEVAIYGATALIFLVTLFLLLIRPLTWYRWLTGLAGGIVWLITWYAPVSIWMGVGLELLVLWMINVKVVRGRLSGGQVP
;
A
#
# COMPACT_ATOMS: atom_id res chain seq x y z
N MET A 1 -40.10 10.11 -14.97
CA MET A 1 -38.91 10.68 -15.63
C MET A 1 -37.66 10.68 -14.72
N ILE A 2 -37.75 11.19 -13.48
CA ILE A 2 -36.63 11.26 -12.51
C ILE A 2 -36.03 9.87 -12.21
N PHE A 3 -36.87 8.88 -11.91
CA PHE A 3 -36.43 7.50 -11.62
C PHE A 3 -35.60 6.90 -12.76
N PHE A 4 -36.06 7.05 -14.01
CA PHE A 4 -35.36 6.55 -15.20
C PHE A 4 -34.00 7.25 -15.42
N THR A 5 -33.90 8.55 -15.11
CA THR A 5 -32.63 9.28 -15.20
C THR A 5 -31.65 8.91 -14.10
N LEU A 6 -32.14 8.62 -12.89
CA LEU A 6 -31.31 8.17 -11.77
C LEU A 6 -30.79 6.76 -12.03
N PHE A 7 -31.66 5.85 -12.49
CA PHE A 7 -31.30 4.48 -12.83
C PHE A 7 -30.16 4.41 -13.86
N LYS A 8 -30.23 5.22 -14.93
CA LYS A 8 -29.14 5.31 -15.94
C LYS A 8 -27.81 5.76 -15.34
N ARG A 9 -27.83 6.69 -14.37
CA ARG A 9 -26.60 7.17 -13.71
C ARG A 9 -25.99 6.10 -12.82
N ILE A 10 -26.83 5.37 -12.07
CA ILE A 10 -26.39 4.24 -11.24
C ILE A 10 -25.73 3.18 -12.14
N LEU A 11 -26.37 2.78 -13.23
CA LEU A 11 -25.78 1.83 -14.18
C LEU A 11 -24.45 2.32 -14.76
N ALA A 12 -24.36 3.61 -15.12
CA ALA A 12 -23.12 4.17 -15.66
C ALA A 12 -21.98 4.17 -14.63
N VAL A 13 -22.27 4.45 -13.36
CA VAL A 13 -21.29 4.38 -12.26
C VAL A 13 -20.87 2.93 -12.00
N LEU A 14 -21.82 1.99 -11.95
CA LEU A 14 -21.50 0.57 -11.80
C LEU A 14 -20.64 0.04 -12.95
N ALA A 15 -20.96 0.42 -14.19
CA ALA A 15 -20.16 0.04 -15.36
C ALA A 15 -18.73 0.60 -15.30
N LEU A 16 -18.58 1.84 -14.81
CA LEU A 16 -17.28 2.47 -14.63
C LEU A 16 -16.48 1.76 -13.53
N ILE A 17 -17.08 1.51 -12.36
CA ILE A 17 -16.45 0.77 -11.26
C ILE A 17 -16.02 -0.61 -11.74
N ALA A 18 -16.88 -1.31 -12.49
CA ALA A 18 -16.54 -2.62 -13.05
C ALA A 18 -15.34 -2.54 -14.00
N LEU A 19 -15.26 -1.51 -14.85
CA LEU A 19 -14.12 -1.30 -15.75
C LEU A 19 -12.82 -1.03 -14.97
N ILE A 20 -12.86 -0.17 -13.96
CA ILE A 20 -11.72 0.10 -13.09
C ILE A 20 -11.31 -1.15 -12.32
N LEU A 21 -12.27 -1.94 -11.81
CA LEU A 21 -12.01 -3.20 -11.15
C LEU A 21 -11.35 -4.22 -12.08
N VAL A 22 -11.79 -4.31 -13.34
CA VAL A 22 -11.14 -5.17 -14.35
C VAL A 22 -9.69 -4.75 -14.57
N VAL A 23 -9.41 -3.45 -14.74
CA VAL A 23 -8.04 -2.95 -14.88
C VAL A 23 -7.21 -3.25 -13.63
N TYR A 24 -7.78 -3.06 -12.44
CA TYR A 24 -7.13 -3.40 -11.19
C TYR A 24 -6.78 -4.89 -11.12
N LEU A 25 -7.74 -5.78 -11.38
CA LEU A 25 -7.54 -7.23 -11.27
C LEU A 25 -6.56 -7.79 -12.31
N LEU A 26 -6.51 -7.22 -13.52
CA LEU A 26 -5.66 -7.72 -14.59
C LEU A 26 -4.25 -7.13 -14.59
N TRP A 27 -4.07 -5.92 -14.06
CA TRP A 27 -2.78 -5.20 -14.12
C TRP A 27 -2.25 -4.82 -12.75
N ALA A 28 -2.99 -4.03 -11.97
CA ALA A 28 -2.49 -3.51 -10.69
C ALA A 28 -2.28 -4.63 -9.66
N ARG A 29 -3.24 -5.53 -9.50
CA ARG A 29 -3.23 -6.59 -8.49
C ARG A 29 -2.09 -7.61 -8.72
N PRO A 30 -1.87 -8.17 -9.92
CA PRO A 30 -0.72 -9.07 -10.13
C PRO A 30 0.61 -8.38 -9.85
N TYR A 31 0.74 -7.10 -10.21
CA TYR A 31 1.94 -6.31 -9.96
C TYR A 31 2.15 -6.01 -8.47
N GLN A 32 1.13 -5.51 -7.76
CA GLN A 32 1.22 -5.12 -6.35
C GLN A 32 1.59 -6.32 -5.45
N LEU A 33 1.08 -7.51 -5.78
CA LEU A 33 1.33 -8.72 -5.00
C LEU A 33 2.74 -9.27 -5.20
N ASN A 34 3.40 -8.92 -6.31
CA ASN A 34 4.67 -9.53 -6.71
C ASN A 34 5.78 -8.51 -6.95
N TRP A 35 5.61 -7.29 -6.43
CA TRP A 35 6.49 -6.18 -6.73
C TRP A 35 7.95 -6.47 -6.42
N GLY A 36 8.79 -6.32 -7.45
CA GLY A 36 10.22 -6.56 -7.36
C GLY A 36 10.62 -8.03 -7.29
N ALA A 37 9.72 -8.96 -6.93
CA ALA A 37 10.01 -10.39 -6.82
C ALA A 37 10.08 -11.09 -8.18
N THR A 38 10.99 -12.06 -8.30
CA THR A 38 11.14 -12.92 -9.47
C THR A 38 10.11 -14.06 -9.47
N ASP A 39 9.87 -14.67 -10.63
CA ASP A 39 8.98 -15.85 -10.72
C ASP A 39 9.45 -17.04 -9.89
N GLN A 40 10.76 -17.21 -9.72
CA GLN A 40 11.32 -18.23 -8.83
C GLN A 40 11.02 -17.89 -7.36
N GLU A 41 11.25 -16.64 -6.95
CA GLU A 41 10.96 -16.17 -5.60
C GLU A 41 9.48 -16.33 -5.24
N ARG A 42 8.57 -16.19 -6.21
CA ARG A 42 7.12 -16.36 -6.02
C ARG A 42 6.70 -17.82 -5.82
N LYS A 43 7.37 -18.75 -6.50
CA LYS A 43 6.98 -20.18 -6.53
C LYS A 43 7.69 -21.04 -5.49
N GLN A 44 8.86 -20.62 -5.02
CA GLN A 44 9.60 -21.38 -4.03
C GLN A 44 8.90 -21.39 -2.67
N THR A 45 9.00 -22.52 -1.97
CA THR A 45 8.61 -22.64 -0.57
C THR A 45 9.55 -21.83 0.31
N MET A 46 9.00 -21.07 1.25
CA MET A 46 9.75 -20.28 2.22
C MET A 46 9.35 -20.63 3.66
N PRO A 47 10.22 -20.38 4.65
CA PRO A 47 9.88 -20.54 6.05
C PRO A 47 8.58 -19.83 6.43
N GLY A 48 7.66 -20.54 7.08
CA GLY A 48 6.37 -19.99 7.52
C GLY A 48 5.23 -20.17 6.51
N ASP A 49 5.49 -20.66 5.29
CA ASP A 49 4.42 -20.96 4.34
C ASP A 49 3.40 -21.97 4.88
N GLN A 50 3.86 -22.89 5.74
CA GLN A 50 3.04 -23.93 6.37
C GLN A 50 2.05 -23.41 7.41
N LEU A 51 2.23 -22.17 7.92
CA LEU A 51 1.31 -21.56 8.89
C LEU A 51 -0.01 -21.16 8.26
N GLU A 52 -0.01 -20.93 6.94
CA GLU A 52 -1.22 -20.65 6.18
C GLU A 52 -1.10 -21.31 4.80
N PRO A 53 -1.47 -22.60 4.67
CA PRO A 53 -1.33 -23.34 3.42
C PRO A 53 -2.24 -22.82 2.30
N GLN A 54 -3.41 -22.26 2.64
CA GLN A 54 -4.42 -21.78 1.68
C GLN A 54 -4.83 -20.32 1.97
N PRO A 55 -3.92 -19.35 1.79
CA PRO A 55 -4.19 -17.95 2.11
C PRO A 55 -5.18 -17.32 1.13
N GLU A 56 -6.05 -16.45 1.65
CA GLU A 56 -6.90 -15.56 0.83
C GLU A 56 -6.09 -14.37 0.27
N PHE A 57 -5.08 -13.92 1.02
CA PHE A 57 -4.13 -12.89 0.63
C PHE A 57 -2.70 -13.43 0.63
N PHE A 58 -2.06 -13.38 -0.54
CA PHE A 58 -0.69 -13.86 -0.73
C PHE A 58 0.12 -12.90 -1.59
N ALA A 59 1.17 -12.33 -1.01
CA ALA A 59 2.10 -11.45 -1.71
C ALA A 59 3.55 -11.84 -1.42
N THR A 60 4.42 -11.73 -2.42
CA THR A 60 5.88 -11.86 -2.30
C THR A 60 6.52 -10.65 -2.96
N ARG A 61 7.25 -9.84 -2.20
CA ARG A 61 7.88 -8.61 -2.66
C ARG A 61 9.34 -8.62 -2.30
N ALA A 62 10.19 -8.03 -3.14
CA ALA A 62 11.62 -8.13 -2.88
C ALA A 62 12.42 -6.99 -3.50
N ILE A 63 13.50 -6.61 -2.82
CA ILE A 63 14.48 -5.64 -3.29
C ILE A 63 15.90 -6.16 -3.04
N THR A 64 16.86 -5.60 -3.77
CA THR A 64 18.28 -5.84 -3.51
C THR A 64 18.87 -4.63 -2.79
N ILE A 65 19.56 -4.90 -1.69
CA ILE A 65 20.23 -3.92 -0.84
C ILE A 65 21.73 -4.14 -0.96
N SER A 66 22.48 -3.05 -1.12
CA SER A 66 23.94 -3.02 -1.06
C SER A 66 24.39 -3.06 0.41
N GLY A 67 24.27 -4.25 1.00
CA GLY A 67 24.78 -4.58 2.33
C GLY A 67 24.72 -6.09 2.59
N THR A 68 25.47 -6.56 3.59
CA THR A 68 25.44 -7.95 4.04
C THR A 68 24.20 -8.24 4.89
N PRO A 69 23.82 -9.51 5.09
CA PRO A 69 22.74 -9.85 6.00
C PRO A 69 22.98 -9.33 7.42
N GLU A 70 24.23 -9.29 7.89
CA GLU A 70 24.64 -8.77 9.20
C GLU A 70 24.38 -7.27 9.34
N GLU A 71 24.50 -6.51 8.25
CA GLU A 71 24.21 -5.06 8.23
C GLU A 71 22.71 -4.78 8.18
N ILE A 72 21.95 -5.65 7.50
CA ILE A 72 20.49 -5.48 7.33
C ILE A 72 19.72 -5.99 8.55
N TRP A 73 20.15 -7.10 9.15
CA TRP A 73 19.43 -7.78 10.22
C TRP A 73 19.08 -6.89 11.42
N PRO A 74 19.98 -6.03 11.95
CA PRO A 74 19.68 -5.15 13.07
C PRO A 74 18.49 -4.22 12.82
N TRP A 75 18.27 -3.82 11.56
CA TRP A 75 17.12 -3.00 11.15
C TRP A 75 15.83 -3.82 11.13
N LEU A 76 15.86 -5.04 10.61
CA LEU A 76 14.69 -5.93 10.56
C LEU A 76 14.22 -6.32 11.95
N ILE A 77 15.14 -6.75 12.82
CA ILE A 77 14.75 -7.27 14.13
C ILE A 77 14.10 -6.19 14.98
N GLN A 78 14.57 -4.93 14.93
CA GLN A 78 14.04 -3.83 15.77
C GLN A 78 12.75 -3.17 15.24
N MET A 79 12.38 -3.45 13.98
CA MET A 79 11.25 -2.83 13.28
C MET A 79 9.91 -3.09 13.98
N GLY A 80 9.05 -2.08 14.10
CA GLY A 80 7.66 -2.28 14.52
C GLY A 80 7.03 -1.14 15.30
N TYR A 81 5.72 -1.24 15.54
CA TYR A 81 4.96 -0.28 16.34
C TYR A 81 5.40 -0.31 17.81
N CYS A 82 5.49 0.86 18.46
CA CYS A 82 6.10 1.04 19.79
C CYS A 82 7.60 0.68 19.87
N ARG A 83 8.27 0.43 18.74
CA ARG A 83 9.69 0.02 18.68
C ARG A 83 10.53 1.05 17.92
N ALA A 84 11.39 0.63 17.01
CA ALA A 84 12.17 1.53 16.16
C ALA A 84 11.35 2.16 15.01
N GLY A 85 10.06 1.83 14.90
CA GLY A 85 9.21 2.22 13.77
C GLY A 85 9.33 1.26 12.60
N TYR A 86 8.54 1.51 11.55
CA TYR A 86 8.45 0.65 10.36
C TYR A 86 9.37 1.07 9.22
N TYR A 87 9.95 2.27 9.29
CA TYR A 87 10.76 2.85 8.21
C TYR A 87 9.95 3.22 6.95
N GLY A 88 8.63 3.06 6.99
CA GLY A 88 7.71 3.37 5.92
C GLY A 88 7.07 4.75 6.06
N TYR A 89 5.74 4.80 5.97
CA TYR A 89 4.96 6.02 6.15
C TYR A 89 4.71 6.30 7.62
N ASP A 90 5.69 6.90 8.29
CA ASP A 90 5.71 7.22 9.72
C ASP A 90 4.39 7.84 10.25
N ILE A 91 3.79 8.77 9.51
CA ILE A 91 2.53 9.44 9.91
C ILE A 91 1.31 8.50 9.96
N LEU A 92 1.37 7.35 9.29
CA LEU A 92 0.33 6.33 9.28
C LEU A 92 0.69 5.20 10.23
N GLU A 93 1.93 4.70 10.13
CA GLU A 93 2.36 3.45 10.76
C GLU A 93 2.77 3.63 12.23
N ASN A 94 3.33 4.78 12.59
CA ASN A 94 3.79 5.08 13.95
C ASN A 94 2.86 6.04 14.69
N GLN A 95 1.69 6.35 14.13
CA GLN A 95 0.74 7.26 14.77
C GLN A 95 0.28 6.69 16.13
N GLY A 96 0.44 7.48 17.19
CA GLY A 96 0.11 7.06 18.57
C GLY A 96 1.18 6.23 19.26
N SER A 97 2.31 5.96 18.60
CA SER A 97 3.44 5.25 19.21
C SER A 97 4.04 6.06 20.36
N PRO A 98 4.31 5.44 21.52
CA PRO A 98 4.96 6.10 22.66
C PRO A 98 6.41 6.49 22.37
N ARG A 99 7.02 5.93 21.31
CA ARG A 99 8.36 6.29 20.83
C ARG A 99 8.37 7.51 19.90
N GLY A 100 7.19 8.08 19.63
CA GLY A 100 7.00 9.16 18.68
C GLY A 100 6.69 8.64 17.28
N ILE A 101 6.38 9.58 16.39
CA ILE A 101 5.93 9.30 15.02
C ILE A 101 7.11 8.90 14.12
N ARG A 102 8.33 9.40 14.40
CA ARG A 102 9.48 9.16 13.53
C ARG A 102 10.11 7.80 13.78
N SER A 103 10.34 7.04 12.71
CA SER A 103 11.16 5.84 12.77
C SER A 103 12.62 6.18 13.08
N ALA A 104 13.32 5.28 13.78
CA ALA A 104 14.72 5.43 14.13
C ALA A 104 15.61 5.50 12.88
N ASP A 105 16.65 6.31 12.95
CA ASP A 105 17.72 6.47 11.95
C ASP A 105 19.03 5.78 12.39
N ARG A 106 18.97 5.03 13.50
CA ARG A 106 20.09 4.28 14.07
C ARG A 106 19.62 2.98 14.70
N ILE A 107 20.56 2.07 14.94
CA ILE A 107 20.31 0.85 15.70
C ILE A 107 20.10 1.18 17.17
N LEU A 108 19.00 0.69 17.74
CA LEU A 108 18.62 0.87 19.14
C LEU A 108 18.93 -0.42 19.91
N PRO A 109 19.90 -0.44 20.85
CA PRO A 109 20.33 -1.65 21.56
C PRO A 109 19.20 -2.39 22.27
N GLU A 110 18.21 -1.66 22.80
CA GLU A 110 17.07 -2.24 23.51
C GLU A 110 16.15 -3.07 22.61
N PHE A 111 16.29 -2.94 21.28
CA PHE A 111 15.48 -3.63 20.29
C PHE A 111 16.28 -4.64 19.45
N GLN A 112 17.39 -5.14 19.98
CA GLN A 112 18.21 -6.16 19.31
C GLN A 112 18.01 -7.58 19.87
N GLN A 113 17.33 -7.73 21.01
CA GLN A 113 17.17 -9.01 21.70
C GLN A 113 15.68 -9.37 21.81
N PHE A 114 15.25 -10.32 20.97
CA PHE A 114 13.91 -10.92 20.99
C PHE A 114 14.02 -12.42 20.83
N LYS A 115 13.01 -13.13 21.30
CA LYS A 115 12.85 -14.58 21.12
C LYS A 115 11.51 -14.89 20.45
N ALA A 116 11.42 -16.07 19.87
CA ALA A 116 10.15 -16.61 19.41
C ALA A 116 9.14 -16.63 20.58
N GLY A 117 7.90 -16.25 20.29
CA GLY A 117 6.81 -16.08 21.25
C GLY A 117 6.68 -14.67 21.82
N ASP A 118 7.67 -13.80 21.68
CA ASP A 118 7.53 -12.41 22.13
C ASP A 118 6.48 -11.67 21.27
N GLU A 119 5.68 -10.82 21.92
CA GLU A 119 4.66 -10.02 21.26
C GLU A 119 5.29 -8.91 20.41
N VAL A 120 4.71 -8.70 19.22
CA VAL A 120 5.04 -7.61 18.30
C VAL A 120 3.78 -6.79 18.09
N PRO A 121 3.64 -5.64 18.77
CA PRO A 121 2.61 -4.68 18.43
C PRO A 121 2.77 -4.22 17.00
N ILE A 122 1.66 -4.22 16.24
CA ILE A 122 1.66 -3.74 14.85
C ILE A 122 0.85 -2.45 14.63
N SER A 123 -0.04 -2.13 15.57
CA SER A 123 -0.81 -0.89 15.59
C SER A 123 -1.39 -0.67 17.00
N PRO A 124 -2.13 0.41 17.29
CA PRO A 124 -2.85 0.53 18.56
C PRO A 124 -3.83 -0.62 18.86
N ILE A 125 -4.38 -1.24 17.82
CA ILE A 125 -5.50 -2.20 17.91
C ILE A 125 -5.13 -3.64 17.57
N ALA A 126 -3.94 -3.89 17.02
CA ALA A 126 -3.53 -5.21 16.56
C ALA A 126 -2.14 -5.60 17.10
N ARG A 127 -1.98 -6.91 17.34
CA ARG A 127 -0.78 -7.55 17.86
C ARG A 127 -0.48 -8.79 17.03
N MET A 128 0.81 -9.06 16.84
CA MET A 128 1.35 -10.30 16.29
C MET A 128 2.35 -10.89 17.29
N VAL A 129 2.92 -12.04 16.97
CA VAL A 129 4.02 -12.64 17.74
C VAL A 129 5.16 -13.02 16.80
N PHE A 130 6.39 -12.99 17.30
CA PHE A 130 7.52 -13.59 16.58
C PHE A 130 7.35 -15.12 16.57
N TYR A 131 7.10 -15.70 15.40
CA TYR A 131 7.01 -17.14 15.27
C TYR A 131 8.39 -17.81 15.26
N ALA A 132 9.30 -17.26 14.45
CA ALA A 132 10.66 -17.76 14.31
C ALA A 132 11.61 -16.60 14.03
N ILE A 133 12.80 -16.68 14.61
CA ILE A 133 13.88 -15.70 14.50
C ILE A 133 15.15 -16.48 14.20
N GLU A 134 15.64 -16.39 12.96
CA GLU A 134 16.94 -16.93 12.56
C GLU A 134 17.84 -15.76 12.18
N PRO A 135 18.77 -15.35 13.08
CA PRO A 135 19.64 -14.21 12.85
C PRO A 135 20.31 -14.21 11.48
N ASN A 136 20.32 -13.05 10.83
CA ASN A 136 20.90 -12.82 9.50
C ASN A 136 20.28 -13.68 8.37
N ARG A 137 19.15 -14.35 8.62
CA ARG A 137 18.49 -15.22 7.64
C ARG A 137 17.02 -14.88 7.47
N TYR A 138 16.21 -14.97 8.52
CA TYR A 138 14.80 -14.66 8.41
C TYR A 138 14.12 -14.34 9.75
N LEU A 139 13.03 -13.61 9.65
CA LEU A 139 12.16 -13.20 10.73
C LEU A 139 10.70 -13.47 10.32
N ILE A 140 9.95 -14.20 11.13
CA ILE A 140 8.55 -14.52 10.83
C ILE A 140 7.66 -13.93 11.92
N TRP A 141 6.71 -13.10 11.53
CA TRP A 141 5.60 -12.67 12.37
C TRP A 141 4.37 -13.52 12.04
N THR A 142 3.57 -13.85 13.05
CA THR A 142 2.30 -14.57 12.87
C THR A 142 1.21 -13.97 13.76
N GLY A 143 -0.06 -14.25 13.46
CA GLY A 143 -1.16 -13.88 14.35
C GLY A 143 -0.99 -14.52 15.74
N THR A 144 -1.66 -13.97 16.75
CA THR A 144 -1.59 -14.51 18.12
C THR A 144 -2.15 -15.92 18.26
N ASN A 145 -2.94 -16.36 17.28
CA ASN A 145 -3.45 -17.73 17.11
C ASN A 145 -2.49 -18.63 16.29
N HIS A 146 -1.29 -18.15 15.96
CA HIS A 146 -0.33 -18.81 15.07
C HIS A 146 -0.86 -19.12 13.67
N GLN A 147 -1.80 -18.31 13.18
CA GLN A 147 -2.30 -18.36 11.80
C GLN A 147 -1.78 -17.17 11.01
N GLY A 148 -1.60 -17.40 9.71
CA GLY A 148 -0.95 -16.43 8.84
C GLY A 148 0.56 -16.32 9.08
N SER A 149 1.29 -15.87 8.09
CA SER A 149 2.72 -15.61 8.18
C SER A 149 3.10 -14.34 7.46
N PHE A 150 3.96 -13.56 8.11
CA PHE A 150 4.61 -12.40 7.52
C PHE A 150 6.13 -12.55 7.69
N LEU A 151 6.76 -13.02 6.62
CA LEU A 151 8.16 -13.36 6.53
C LEU A 151 8.98 -12.18 6.00
N TRP A 152 10.11 -11.93 6.64
CA TRP A 152 11.21 -11.11 6.14
C TRP A 152 12.45 -12.00 6.03
N ALA A 153 12.93 -12.27 4.82
CA ALA A 153 14.03 -13.18 4.56
C ALA A 153 15.18 -12.49 3.82
N LEU A 154 16.41 -12.86 4.18
CA LEU A 154 17.66 -12.35 3.64
C LEU A 154 18.36 -13.46 2.87
N TYR A 155 18.57 -13.24 1.58
CA TYR A 155 19.33 -14.14 0.71
C TYR A 155 20.58 -13.41 0.19
N PRO A 156 21.79 -13.77 0.63
CA PRO A 156 23.02 -13.21 0.09
C PRO A 156 23.10 -13.45 -1.42
N VAL A 157 23.32 -12.39 -2.20
CA VAL A 157 23.53 -12.47 -3.66
C VAL A 157 25.02 -12.56 -3.96
N ASP A 158 25.80 -11.72 -3.29
CA ASP A 158 27.27 -11.71 -3.33
C ASP A 158 27.84 -11.20 -1.99
N LYS A 159 29.13 -10.82 -1.95
CA LYS A 159 29.81 -10.36 -0.73
C LYS A 159 29.29 -9.03 -0.17
N SER A 160 28.57 -8.25 -0.96
CA SER A 160 28.14 -6.87 -0.66
C SER A 160 26.67 -6.61 -0.96
N HIS A 161 25.95 -7.59 -1.51
CA HIS A 161 24.54 -7.44 -1.85
C HIS A 161 23.71 -8.56 -1.25
N THR A 162 22.57 -8.18 -0.69
CA THR A 162 21.60 -9.11 -0.13
C THR A 162 20.23 -8.81 -0.72
N ARG A 163 19.54 -9.89 -1.08
CA ARG A 163 18.15 -9.86 -1.50
C ARG A 163 17.26 -9.94 -0.27
N LEU A 164 16.54 -8.85 0.01
CA LEU A 164 15.52 -8.81 1.06
C LEU A 164 14.16 -9.15 0.45
N VAL A 165 13.57 -10.23 0.92
CA VAL A 165 12.26 -10.73 0.49
C VAL A 165 11.26 -10.60 1.63
N SER A 166 10.14 -9.96 1.35
CA SER A 166 8.95 -9.90 2.20
C SER A 166 7.88 -10.83 1.63
N ARG A 167 7.34 -11.74 2.43
CA ARG A 167 6.23 -12.61 2.01
C ARG A 167 5.14 -12.64 3.07
N ILE A 168 3.92 -12.33 2.67
CA ILE A 168 2.74 -12.39 3.53
C ILE A 168 1.76 -13.42 3.01
N ARG A 169 1.24 -14.24 3.92
CA ARG A 169 0.18 -15.23 3.71
C ARG A 169 -0.84 -15.04 4.82
N TRP A 170 -2.06 -14.66 4.46
CA TRP A 170 -3.09 -14.29 5.41
C TRP A 170 -4.48 -14.69 4.92
N SER A 171 -5.39 -14.92 5.86
CA SER A 171 -6.80 -15.23 5.60
C SER A 171 -7.67 -14.26 6.39
N PHE A 172 -8.83 -13.89 5.85
CA PHE A 172 -9.65 -12.83 6.40
C PHE A 172 -10.45 -13.28 7.62
N HIS A 173 -10.60 -12.37 8.57
CA HIS A 173 -11.34 -12.58 9.80
C HIS A 173 -12.84 -12.37 9.59
N TRP A 174 -13.46 -13.20 8.74
CA TRP A 174 -14.88 -13.09 8.34
C TRP A 174 -15.87 -12.96 9.52
N THR A 175 -15.52 -13.45 10.70
CA THR A 175 -16.36 -13.43 11.91
C THR A 175 -16.05 -12.28 12.87
N GLN A 176 -15.00 -11.47 12.63
CA GLN A 176 -14.56 -10.40 13.53
C GLN A 176 -14.55 -9.04 12.80
N PRO A 177 -15.63 -8.23 12.90
CA PRO A 177 -15.78 -7.04 12.08
C PRO A 177 -14.65 -6.02 12.16
N SER A 178 -14.04 -5.81 13.34
CA SER A 178 -12.94 -4.85 13.51
C SER A 178 -11.67 -5.31 12.78
N LEU A 179 -11.34 -6.60 12.85
CA LEU A 179 -10.19 -7.17 12.14
C LEU A 179 -10.47 -7.29 10.64
N LEU A 180 -11.70 -7.63 10.25
CA LEU A 180 -12.09 -7.69 8.84
C LEU A 180 -11.92 -6.35 8.12
N MET A 181 -12.22 -5.23 8.79
CA MET A 181 -11.98 -3.90 8.21
C MET A 181 -10.49 -3.63 8.02
N LEU A 182 -9.65 -4.09 8.94
CA LEU A 182 -8.19 -4.02 8.81
C LEU A 182 -7.68 -4.94 7.68
N ASP A 183 -8.25 -6.13 7.54
CA ASP A 183 -7.92 -7.07 6.46
C ASP A 183 -8.23 -6.45 5.08
N PHE A 184 -9.41 -5.84 4.92
CA PHE A 184 -9.75 -5.13 3.68
C PHE A 184 -8.85 -3.92 3.43
N PHE A 185 -8.52 -3.16 4.47
CA PHE A 185 -7.55 -2.08 4.34
C PHE A 185 -6.20 -2.61 3.84
N THR A 186 -5.75 -3.73 4.39
CA THR A 186 -4.49 -4.40 4.05
C THR A 186 -4.49 -4.88 2.58
N GLU A 187 -5.57 -5.51 2.09
CA GLU A 187 -5.68 -5.99 0.69
C GLU A 187 -5.29 -4.92 -0.36
N PHE A 188 -5.63 -3.64 -0.10
CA PHE A 188 -5.41 -2.54 -1.05
C PHE A 188 -4.18 -1.68 -0.75
N THR A 189 -3.74 -1.62 0.52
CA THR A 189 -2.69 -0.68 0.97
C THR A 189 -1.38 -1.34 1.39
N ASP A 190 -1.38 -2.65 1.67
CA ASP A 190 -0.20 -3.42 2.09
C ASP A 190 0.96 -3.29 1.08
N TYR A 191 0.65 -3.23 -0.21
CA TYR A 191 1.67 -2.97 -1.23
C TYR A 191 2.42 -1.66 -1.00
N LEU A 192 1.72 -0.56 -0.73
CA LEU A 192 2.32 0.75 -0.52
C LEU A 192 3.19 0.75 0.73
N ALA A 193 2.67 0.22 1.83
CA ALA A 193 3.36 0.13 3.11
C ALA A 193 4.62 -0.74 3.00
N VAL A 194 4.49 -1.99 2.56
CA VAL A 194 5.63 -2.92 2.47
C VAL A 194 6.68 -2.45 1.48
N ARG A 195 6.27 -1.86 0.35
CA ARG A 195 7.22 -1.25 -0.59
C ARG A 195 8.06 -0.17 0.09
N GLU A 196 7.42 0.72 0.84
CA GLU A 196 8.11 1.81 1.53
C GLU A 196 8.94 1.30 2.70
N ILE A 197 8.49 0.29 3.45
CA ILE A 197 9.28 -0.40 4.48
C ILE A 197 10.57 -0.99 3.88
N LEU A 198 10.45 -1.71 2.76
CA LEU A 198 11.61 -2.30 2.05
C LEU A 198 12.60 -1.19 1.64
N HIS A 199 12.12 -0.11 1.03
CA HIS A 199 12.96 1.05 0.69
C HIS A 199 13.54 1.75 1.94
N GLY A 200 12.79 1.82 3.03
CA GLY A 200 13.22 2.41 4.30
C GLY A 200 14.33 1.62 4.98
N VAL A 201 14.31 0.30 4.92
CA VAL A 201 15.42 -0.58 5.34
C VAL A 201 16.62 -0.36 4.44
N LYS A 202 16.43 -0.37 3.11
CA LYS A 202 17.50 -0.10 2.14
C LYS A 202 18.20 1.24 2.42
N GLY A 203 17.43 2.31 2.59
CA GLY A 203 17.96 3.64 2.85
C GLY A 203 18.75 3.74 4.16
N ARG A 204 18.46 2.91 5.16
CA ARG A 204 19.21 2.87 6.42
C ARG A 204 20.52 2.08 6.33
N VAL A 205 20.57 1.09 5.45
CA VAL A 205 21.78 0.30 5.19
C VAL A 205 22.71 1.04 4.23
N GLU A 206 22.15 1.77 3.27
CA GLU A 206 22.90 2.48 2.22
C GLU A 206 23.15 3.97 2.55
N ASP A 207 22.87 4.41 3.79
CA ASP A 207 22.97 5.80 4.25
C ASP A 207 22.22 6.83 3.37
N GLN A 208 21.06 6.42 2.84
CA GLN A 208 20.16 7.18 1.99
C GLN A 208 18.75 7.25 2.60
N ILE A 209 18.65 7.74 3.82
CA ILE A 209 17.35 7.88 4.51
C ILE A 209 16.53 8.98 3.83
N GLU A 210 15.34 8.60 3.36
CA GLU A 210 14.41 9.54 2.74
C GLU A 210 13.86 10.54 3.76
N PRO A 211 13.76 11.84 3.41
CA PRO A 211 13.15 12.82 4.30
C PRO A 211 11.66 12.53 4.53
N MET A 212 11.23 12.59 5.78
CA MET A 212 9.81 12.44 6.16
C MET A 212 8.86 13.35 5.34
N ALA A 213 9.31 14.52 4.92
CA ALA A 213 8.51 15.43 4.09
C ALA A 213 8.13 14.80 2.73
N LYS A 214 9.02 14.00 2.13
CA LYS A 214 8.74 13.29 0.88
C LYS A 214 7.66 12.23 1.10
N GLN A 215 7.84 11.38 2.12
CA GLN A 215 6.88 10.34 2.48
C GLN A 215 5.48 10.93 2.79
N ASN A 216 5.43 12.04 3.54
CA ASN A 216 4.17 12.75 3.83
C ASN A 216 3.52 13.31 2.56
N THR A 217 4.32 13.79 1.62
CA THR A 217 3.84 14.27 0.32
C THR A 217 3.23 13.12 -0.49
N GLU A 218 3.86 11.95 -0.48
CA GLU A 218 3.34 10.76 -1.16
C GLU A 218 1.99 10.32 -0.57
N VAL A 219 1.89 10.22 0.75
CA VAL A 219 0.61 9.94 1.44
C VAL A 219 -0.47 10.95 1.08
N ALA A 220 -0.12 12.24 1.04
CA ALA A 220 -1.07 13.29 0.66
C ALA A 220 -1.55 13.14 -0.80
N ILE A 221 -0.66 12.76 -1.72
CA ILE A 221 -1.01 12.51 -3.12
C ILE A 221 -1.91 11.27 -3.25
N TYR A 222 -1.61 10.18 -2.54
CA TYR A 222 -2.47 8.99 -2.51
C TYR A 222 -3.88 9.33 -2.02
N GLY A 223 -3.98 10.10 -0.93
CA GLY A 223 -5.27 10.56 -0.41
C GLY A 223 -6.02 11.47 -1.37
N ALA A 224 -5.31 12.43 -1.99
CA ALA A 224 -5.90 13.38 -2.93
C ALA A 224 -6.45 12.69 -4.18
N THR A 225 -5.70 11.76 -4.79
CA THR A 225 -6.12 11.02 -5.99
C THR A 225 -7.32 10.12 -5.73
N ALA A 226 -7.34 9.41 -4.59
CA ALA A 226 -8.50 8.65 -4.18
C ALA A 226 -9.74 9.55 -3.98
N LEU A 227 -9.57 10.70 -3.32
CA LEU A 227 -10.65 11.67 -3.11
C LEU A 227 -11.19 12.24 -4.43
N ILE A 228 -10.31 12.61 -5.37
CA ILE A 228 -10.71 13.10 -6.69
C ILE A 228 -11.53 12.04 -7.42
N PHE A 229 -11.08 10.78 -7.42
CA PHE A 229 -11.84 9.70 -8.03
C PHE A 229 -13.23 9.54 -7.39
N LEU A 230 -13.33 9.53 -6.05
CA LEU A 230 -14.62 9.49 -5.35
C LEU A 230 -15.53 10.68 -5.71
N VAL A 231 -14.97 11.88 -5.83
CA VAL A 231 -15.70 13.07 -6.27
C VAL A 231 -16.21 12.89 -7.70
N THR A 232 -15.43 12.32 -8.63
CA THR A 232 -15.91 12.06 -9.99
C THR A 232 -17.07 11.07 -10.02
N LEU A 233 -17.04 10.00 -9.20
CA LEU A 233 -18.14 9.05 -9.07
C LEU A 233 -19.39 9.72 -8.49
N PHE A 234 -19.22 10.53 -7.45
CA PHE A 234 -20.32 11.27 -6.84
C PHE A 234 -20.96 12.27 -7.82
N LEU A 235 -20.14 13.01 -8.57
CA LEU A 235 -20.60 13.94 -9.60
C LEU A 235 -21.40 13.23 -10.70
N LEU A 236 -21.03 11.98 -11.06
CA LEU A 236 -21.78 11.17 -12.02
C LEU A 236 -23.18 10.78 -11.53
N LEU A 237 -23.36 10.60 -10.21
CA LEU A 237 -24.67 10.30 -9.62
C LEU A 237 -25.58 11.54 -9.57
N ILE A 238 -25.03 12.69 -9.15
CA ILE A 238 -25.86 13.88 -8.90
C ILE A 238 -26.10 14.74 -10.16
N ARG A 239 -25.17 14.74 -11.13
CA ARG A 239 -25.27 15.55 -12.35
C ARG A 239 -25.88 14.75 -13.52
N PRO A 240 -26.44 15.43 -14.54
CA PRO A 240 -26.88 14.75 -15.77
C PRO A 240 -25.75 13.93 -16.41
N LEU A 241 -26.04 12.67 -16.73
CA LEU A 241 -25.08 11.79 -17.39
C LEU A 241 -24.78 12.34 -18.78
N THR A 242 -23.49 12.53 -19.08
CA THR A 242 -22.98 12.86 -20.40
C THR A 242 -21.75 12.02 -20.65
N TRP A 243 -21.50 11.67 -21.91
CA TRP A 243 -20.31 10.88 -22.29
C TRP A 243 -19.01 11.47 -21.74
N TYR A 244 -18.86 12.79 -21.81
CA TYR A 244 -17.69 13.49 -21.27
C TYR A 244 -17.48 13.33 -19.76
N ARG A 245 -18.56 13.41 -18.97
CA ARG A 245 -18.46 13.20 -17.51
C ARG A 245 -18.10 11.75 -17.19
N TRP A 246 -18.64 10.80 -17.96
CA TRP A 246 -18.31 9.39 -17.79
C TRP A 246 -16.84 9.12 -18.12
N LEU A 247 -16.33 9.70 -19.21
CA LEU A 247 -14.89 9.66 -19.55
C LEU A 247 -14.02 10.35 -18.48
N THR A 248 -14.50 11.43 -17.86
CA THR A 248 -13.76 12.11 -16.78
C THR A 248 -13.64 11.20 -15.56
N GLY A 249 -14.71 10.50 -15.18
CA GLY A 249 -14.64 9.51 -14.09
C GLY A 249 -13.75 8.32 -14.44
N LEU A 250 -13.78 7.85 -15.70
CA LEU A 250 -12.88 6.79 -16.16
C LEU A 250 -11.41 7.24 -16.10
N ALA A 251 -11.10 8.45 -16.56
CA ALA A 251 -9.78 9.04 -16.45
C ALA A 251 -9.35 9.17 -14.99
N GLY A 252 -10.21 9.67 -14.10
CA GLY A 252 -9.94 9.73 -12.67
C GLY A 252 -9.61 8.37 -12.06
N GLY A 253 -10.35 7.32 -12.42
CA GLY A 253 -10.07 5.96 -11.94
C GLY A 253 -8.76 5.38 -12.47
N ILE A 254 -8.43 5.62 -13.75
CA ILE A 254 -7.16 5.19 -14.35
C ILE A 254 -5.98 5.93 -13.69
N VAL A 255 -6.09 7.24 -13.49
CA VAL A 255 -5.05 8.05 -12.86
C VAL A 255 -4.84 7.65 -11.40
N TRP A 256 -5.93 7.37 -10.67
CA TRP A 256 -5.85 6.80 -9.32
C TRP A 256 -5.07 5.47 -9.31
N LEU A 257 -5.42 4.52 -10.19
CA LEU A 257 -4.72 3.24 -10.29
C LEU A 257 -3.24 3.40 -10.68
N ILE A 258 -2.92 4.30 -11.63
CA ILE A 258 -1.53 4.59 -12.02
C ILE A 258 -0.76 5.15 -10.83
N THR A 259 -1.33 6.14 -10.15
CA THR A 259 -0.66 6.80 -9.03
C THR A 259 -0.35 5.82 -7.91
N TRP A 260 -1.28 4.92 -7.59
CA TRP A 260 -1.14 3.96 -6.50
C TRP A 260 -0.27 2.74 -6.87
N TYR A 261 -0.35 2.24 -8.11
CA TYR A 261 0.17 0.91 -8.42
C TYR A 261 1.17 0.86 -9.58
N ALA A 262 1.37 1.92 -10.36
CA ALA A 262 2.32 1.87 -11.46
C ALA A 262 3.78 2.03 -10.98
N PRO A 263 4.76 1.37 -11.64
CA PRO A 263 6.21 1.56 -11.44
C PRO A 263 6.73 2.95 -11.89
N VAL A 264 5.92 4.00 -11.82
CA VAL A 264 6.30 5.33 -12.31
C VAL A 264 6.41 6.31 -11.16
N SER A 265 7.05 7.45 -11.43
CA SER A 265 7.09 8.54 -10.46
C SER A 265 5.67 9.00 -10.11
N ILE A 266 5.42 9.21 -8.82
CA ILE A 266 4.14 9.71 -8.32
C ILE A 266 3.75 11.07 -8.93
N TRP A 267 4.75 11.87 -9.34
CA TRP A 267 4.54 13.16 -10.03
C TRP A 267 3.89 13.01 -11.39
N MET A 268 4.05 11.86 -12.05
CA MET A 268 3.34 11.55 -13.28
C MET A 268 1.83 11.45 -13.01
N GLY A 269 1.45 10.81 -11.89
CA GLY A 269 0.08 10.78 -11.39
C GLY A 269 -0.47 12.18 -11.10
N VAL A 270 0.30 13.02 -10.41
CA VAL A 270 -0.07 14.44 -10.14
C VAL A 270 -0.34 15.21 -11.43
N GLY A 271 0.54 15.09 -12.42
CA GLY A 271 0.35 15.75 -13.72
C GLY A 271 -0.91 15.29 -14.43
N LEU A 272 -1.23 13.99 -14.37
CA LEU A 272 -2.46 13.44 -14.94
C LEU A 272 -3.72 13.86 -14.15
N GLU A 273 -3.65 13.99 -12.83
CA GLU A 273 -4.76 14.48 -12.00
C GLU A 273 -5.12 15.93 -12.33
N LEU A 274 -4.15 16.79 -12.62
CA LEU A 274 -4.42 18.16 -13.05
C LEU A 274 -5.25 18.19 -14.34
N LEU A 275 -5.06 17.22 -15.25
CA LEU A 275 -5.89 17.07 -16.43
C LEU A 275 -7.32 16.63 -16.07
N VAL A 276 -7.47 15.70 -15.14
CA VAL A 276 -8.80 15.26 -14.64
C VAL A 276 -9.55 16.43 -14.01
N LEU A 277 -8.90 17.20 -13.14
CA LEU A 277 -9.46 18.41 -12.52
C LEU A 277 -9.83 19.48 -13.56
N TRP A 278 -8.97 19.70 -14.56
CA TRP A 278 -9.29 20.58 -15.67
C TRP A 278 -10.55 20.10 -16.41
N MET A 279 -10.65 18.80 -16.71
CA MET A 279 -11.81 18.21 -17.36
C MET A 279 -13.11 18.42 -16.56
N ILE A 280 -13.06 18.28 -15.25
CA ILE A 280 -14.21 18.57 -14.37
C ILE A 280 -14.68 20.04 -14.54
N ASN A 281 -13.75 20.99 -14.71
CA ASN A 281 -14.02 22.43 -14.72
C ASN A 281 -14.38 23.04 -16.09
N VAL A 282 -13.96 22.45 -17.21
CA VAL A 282 -14.14 23.00 -18.58
C VAL A 282 -15.60 23.36 -18.95
N LYS A 283 -16.62 22.79 -18.28
CA LYS A 283 -18.03 23.18 -18.48
C LYS A 283 -18.64 24.05 -17.38
N VAL A 284 -18.00 24.25 -16.23
CA VAL A 284 -18.44 25.29 -15.28
C VAL A 284 -18.34 26.67 -15.93
N VAL A 285 -17.27 26.89 -16.71
CA VAL A 285 -17.02 28.15 -17.43
C VAL A 285 -17.92 28.30 -18.66
N ARG A 286 -18.09 27.25 -19.49
CA ARG A 286 -18.97 27.31 -20.67
C ARG A 286 -20.46 27.48 -20.31
N GLY A 287 -20.91 26.95 -19.17
CA GLY A 287 -22.30 27.16 -18.70
C GLY A 287 -22.58 28.56 -18.14
N ARG A 288 -21.56 29.27 -17.64
CA ARG A 288 -21.68 30.68 -17.23
C ARG A 288 -21.72 31.63 -18.41
N LEU A 289 -20.94 31.36 -19.47
CA LEU A 289 -20.89 32.21 -20.67
C LEU A 289 -22.16 32.12 -21.52
N SER A 290 -22.94 31.05 -21.42
CA SER A 290 -24.25 30.94 -22.10
C SER A 290 -25.43 31.51 -21.30
N GLY A 291 -25.20 32.01 -20.08
CA GLY A 291 -26.24 32.58 -19.20
C GLY A 291 -26.16 34.10 -19.03
N GLY A 292 -25.20 34.76 -19.66
CA GLY A 292 -25.14 36.22 -19.74
C GLY A 292 -25.99 36.72 -20.90
N GLN A 293 -27.07 37.41 -20.58
CA GLN A 293 -28.00 38.05 -21.52
C GLN A 293 -27.27 38.94 -22.54
N VAL A 294 -27.77 38.95 -23.78
CA VAL A 294 -27.71 40.15 -24.63
C VAL A 294 -29.09 40.83 -24.51
N PRO A 295 -29.16 42.14 -24.20
CA PRO A 295 -30.41 42.89 -24.14
C PRO A 295 -31.11 42.99 -25.51
#